data_AF-A0AA37N4B6-F1
#
_entry.id   AF-A0AA37N4B6-F1
#
_cell.length_a   1.000
_cell.length_b   1.000
_cell.length_c   1.000
_cell.angle_alpha   90.00
_cell.angle_beta   90.00
_cell.angle_gamma   90.00
#
_symmetry.space_group_name_H-M   'P 1'
#
loop_
_entity.id
_entity.type
_entity.pdbx_description
1 polymer ?
#
loop_
_entity_poly.entity_id
_entity_poly.type
_entity_poly.pdbx_seq_one_letter_code
_entity_poly.pdbx_strand_id
1 'polypeptide(L)'
;MAGTWESQNKVLPGAYINIRTNEPLSITPGDRGTVVILQEMSVGTDGAMYTITATEAAWPDGATASDKKLAAEALKKAKTVLVYKLKASHKAADVTAALAALKTVQFNTLCYPYDGEGEEANKTAIATWIKAMRDDEGVKCQAVLSNHTADSEGIINVIQGIVMTGNQELTAAEVTAWVAGATAGASITTSNTGMVYAGAIDVKPRMTKSEMEAAVTAGKFIFKVDTAQNVSVVYDINSLTTVTVDKGKMFTKNRVIRTVDNIANDITKIFEANYVGKVNNNDEGRSLLKASLVDYFATLQTMGAVQNFVTDDITVAKGNDSDAVVIEAAVQPVDSVEKIYITVNLS
;
A
#
# COMPACT_ATOMS: atom_id res chain seq x y z
N MET A 1 -5.62 12.58 -53.84
CA MET A 1 -6.55 11.70 -53.10
C MET A 1 -5.85 11.27 -51.81
N ALA A 2 -6.27 11.81 -50.67
CA ALA A 2 -5.72 11.46 -49.37
C ALA A 2 -6.34 10.14 -48.88
N GLY A 3 -5.53 9.24 -48.32
CA GLY A 3 -6.01 7.94 -47.83
C GLY A 3 -5.12 7.42 -46.70
N THR A 4 -5.75 6.75 -45.73
CA THR A 4 -5.13 6.13 -44.55
C THR A 4 -4.42 4.81 -44.91
N TRP A 5 -3.50 4.34 -44.04
CA TRP A 5 -2.72 3.12 -44.26
C TRP A 5 -2.33 2.41 -42.95
N GLU A 6 -2.26 1.07 -42.94
CA GLU A 6 -1.93 0.27 -41.74
C GLU A 6 -0.48 -0.28 -41.74
N SER A 7 0.07 -0.58 -42.92
CA SER A 7 1.49 -0.89 -43.17
C SER A 7 1.96 -0.12 -44.41
N GLN A 8 3.26 0.24 -44.50
CA GLN A 8 3.82 1.15 -45.53
C GLN A 8 3.80 0.54 -46.95
N ASN A 9 2.60 0.32 -47.51
CA ASN A 9 2.39 -0.47 -48.72
C ASN A 9 1.82 0.36 -49.89
N LYS A 10 1.93 1.70 -49.85
CA LYS A 10 1.40 2.57 -50.89
C LYS A 10 2.42 2.74 -52.02
N VAL A 11 1.97 2.51 -53.25
CA VAL A 11 2.82 2.40 -54.47
C VAL A 11 2.82 3.69 -55.30
N LEU A 12 1.86 4.61 -55.07
CA LEU A 12 1.74 5.86 -55.84
C LEU A 12 2.35 7.07 -55.11
N PRO A 13 2.93 8.06 -55.83
CA PRO A 13 3.43 9.30 -55.23
C PRO A 13 2.29 10.13 -54.61
N GLY A 14 2.44 10.54 -53.35
CA GLY A 14 1.48 11.38 -52.63
C GLY A 14 1.76 11.46 -51.12
N ALA A 15 1.11 12.40 -50.42
CA ALA A 15 1.18 12.51 -48.96
C ALA A 15 0.13 11.59 -48.30
N TYR A 16 0.56 10.67 -47.45
CA TYR A 16 -0.29 9.72 -46.74
C TYR A 16 -0.22 9.99 -45.23
N ILE A 17 -1.20 10.74 -44.71
CA ILE A 17 -1.25 11.18 -43.33
C ILE A 17 -2.25 10.29 -42.58
N ASN A 18 -1.79 9.63 -41.52
CA ASN A 18 -2.66 8.99 -40.55
C ASN A 18 -2.86 9.94 -39.37
N ILE A 19 -4.08 10.41 -39.17
CA ILE A 19 -4.48 11.12 -37.95
C ILE A 19 -5.09 10.07 -37.03
N ARG A 20 -4.38 9.71 -35.96
CA ARG A 20 -4.87 8.80 -34.93
C ARG A 20 -5.34 9.63 -33.75
N THR A 21 -6.54 9.36 -33.27
CA THR A 21 -6.95 9.77 -31.92
C THR A 21 -6.16 8.94 -30.92
N ASN A 22 -5.48 9.59 -29.97
CA ASN A 22 -5.01 8.88 -28.77
C ASN A 22 -6.22 8.18 -28.16
N GLU A 23 -6.06 6.92 -27.75
CA GLU A 23 -7.05 6.28 -26.89
C GLU A 23 -7.40 7.23 -25.73
N PRO A 24 -8.67 7.27 -25.28
CA PRO A 24 -8.98 7.98 -24.05
C PRO A 24 -8.00 7.49 -22.99
N LEU A 25 -7.34 8.42 -22.29
CA LEU A 25 -6.42 8.10 -21.22
C LEU A 25 -7.22 7.32 -20.16
N SER A 26 -7.14 5.99 -20.20
CA SER A 26 -7.81 5.14 -19.22
C SER A 26 -7.06 5.30 -17.91
N ILE A 27 -7.55 6.21 -17.08
CA ILE A 27 -7.13 6.48 -15.71
C ILE A 27 -7.71 5.44 -14.76
N THR A 28 -7.44 4.17 -15.03
CA THR A 28 -7.84 3.09 -14.12
C THR A 28 -7.02 3.22 -12.84
N PRO A 29 -7.64 3.24 -11.65
CA PRO A 29 -6.91 3.23 -10.39
C PRO A 29 -5.90 2.08 -10.36
N GLY A 30 -4.68 2.38 -9.90
CA GLY A 30 -3.55 1.47 -10.03
C GLY A 30 -3.77 0.13 -9.31
N ASP A 31 -3.28 -0.95 -9.92
CA ASP A 31 -3.31 -2.27 -9.31
C ASP A 31 -2.47 -2.31 -8.02
N ARG A 32 -3.11 -2.72 -6.92
CA ARG A 32 -2.45 -3.00 -5.63
C ARG A 32 -2.22 -4.49 -5.45
N GLY A 33 -1.35 -4.84 -4.50
CA GLY A 33 -1.16 -6.21 -4.05
C GLY A 33 0.29 -6.67 -3.97
N THR A 34 1.27 -5.75 -4.10
CA THR A 34 2.69 -6.10 -4.04
C THR A 34 3.26 -5.86 -2.65
N VAL A 35 3.77 -6.92 -2.03
CA VAL A 35 4.49 -6.90 -0.76
C VAL A 35 5.98 -7.11 -1.02
N VAL A 36 6.85 -6.41 -0.29
CA VAL A 36 8.26 -6.76 -0.18
C VAL A 36 8.51 -7.37 1.19
N ILE A 37 9.20 -8.50 1.26
CA ILE A 37 9.64 -9.12 2.52
C ILE A 37 11.17 -9.10 2.55
N LEU A 38 11.74 -8.46 3.57
CA LEU A 38 13.16 -8.53 3.87
C LEU A 38 13.40 -9.76 4.76
N GLN A 39 13.98 -10.84 4.23
CA GLN A 39 14.21 -12.05 5.02
C GLN A 39 15.53 -12.74 4.66
N GLU A 40 16.11 -13.40 5.65
CA GLU A 40 17.18 -14.37 5.48
C GLU A 40 16.62 -15.65 4.86
N MET A 41 17.44 -16.31 4.04
CA MET A 41 17.09 -17.59 3.41
C MET A 41 18.29 -18.54 3.42
N SER A 42 18.04 -19.84 3.49
CA SER A 42 19.11 -20.84 3.51
C SER A 42 19.87 -20.97 2.17
N VAL A 43 19.24 -20.56 1.07
CA VAL A 43 19.79 -20.66 -0.30
C VAL A 43 19.49 -19.41 -1.11
N GLY A 44 20.20 -19.23 -2.23
CA GLY A 44 20.09 -18.06 -3.10
C GLY A 44 21.21 -17.03 -2.86
N THR A 45 21.19 -15.97 -3.66
CA THR A 45 22.20 -14.91 -3.65
C THR A 45 21.79 -13.79 -2.70
N ASP A 46 22.66 -13.43 -1.76
CA ASP A 46 22.42 -12.29 -0.86
C ASP A 46 22.22 -11.01 -1.68
N GLY A 47 21.20 -10.23 -1.34
CA GLY A 47 20.83 -9.00 -2.04
C GLY A 47 20.00 -9.20 -3.32
N ALA A 48 19.70 -10.44 -3.70
CA ALA A 48 18.79 -10.72 -4.81
C ALA A 48 17.32 -10.60 -4.39
N MET A 49 16.47 -10.25 -5.36
CA MET A 49 15.02 -10.21 -5.22
C MET A 49 14.38 -11.37 -5.98
N TYR A 50 13.51 -12.11 -5.30
CA TYR A 50 12.77 -13.24 -5.87
C TYR A 50 11.28 -12.90 -5.93
N THR A 51 10.70 -12.92 -7.12
CA THR A 51 9.28 -12.62 -7.34
C THR A 51 8.44 -13.88 -7.20
N ILE A 52 7.51 -13.85 -6.25
CA ILE A 52 6.61 -14.96 -5.95
C ILE A 52 5.16 -14.48 -6.12
N THR A 53 4.38 -15.26 -6.84
CA THR A 53 2.94 -15.07 -7.07
C THR A 53 2.22 -16.39 -6.80
N ALA A 54 0.89 -16.40 -6.91
CA ALA A 54 0.12 -17.64 -6.77
C ALA A 54 0.39 -18.67 -7.88
N THR A 55 0.82 -18.22 -9.07
CA THR A 55 1.02 -19.06 -10.26
C THR A 55 2.49 -19.33 -10.58
N GLU A 56 3.36 -18.38 -10.25
CA GLU A 56 4.78 -18.42 -10.56
C GLU A 56 5.59 -18.09 -9.31
N ALA A 57 6.53 -18.96 -8.96
CA ALA A 57 7.34 -18.81 -7.76
C ALA A 57 8.82 -18.97 -8.13
N ALA A 58 9.50 -17.84 -8.34
CA ALA A 58 10.91 -17.80 -8.74
C ALA A 58 11.86 -18.04 -7.55
N TRP A 59 11.64 -19.10 -6.77
CA TRP A 59 12.51 -19.46 -5.66
C TRP A 59 13.87 -19.96 -6.17
N PRO A 60 14.98 -19.67 -5.45
CA PRO A 60 16.26 -20.32 -5.72
C PRO A 60 16.17 -21.84 -5.48
N ASP A 61 16.97 -22.59 -6.24
CA ASP A 61 17.04 -24.05 -6.13
C ASP A 61 17.37 -24.48 -4.69
N GLY A 62 16.59 -25.44 -4.17
CA GLY A 62 16.77 -25.95 -2.81
C GLY A 62 16.08 -25.13 -1.70
N ALA A 63 15.26 -24.12 -2.04
CA ALA A 63 14.52 -23.34 -1.04
C ALA A 63 13.60 -24.22 -0.19
N THR A 64 13.78 -24.14 1.13
CA THR A 64 13.10 -24.98 2.12
C THR A 64 11.66 -24.53 2.38
N ALA A 65 10.88 -25.35 3.08
CA ALA A 65 9.54 -24.95 3.53
C ALA A 65 9.59 -23.74 4.48
N SER A 66 10.66 -23.62 5.29
CA SER A 66 10.86 -22.50 6.21
C SER A 66 11.09 -21.19 5.45
N ASP A 67 11.91 -21.19 4.40
CA ASP A 67 12.16 -19.98 3.57
C ASP A 67 10.87 -19.48 2.90
N LYS A 68 9.97 -20.41 2.57
CA LYS A 68 8.71 -20.14 1.86
C LYS A 68 7.58 -19.71 2.80
N LYS A 69 7.72 -19.95 4.11
CA LYS A 69 6.67 -19.76 5.12
C LYS A 69 6.08 -18.35 5.09
N LEU A 70 6.91 -17.32 5.18
CA LEU A 70 6.46 -15.92 5.27
C LEU A 70 5.81 -15.44 3.97
N ALA A 71 6.39 -15.82 2.82
CA ALA A 71 5.80 -15.52 1.52
C ALA A 71 4.43 -16.20 1.35
N ALA A 72 4.28 -17.44 1.81
CA ALA A 72 3.00 -18.15 1.80
C ALA A 72 1.95 -17.45 2.68
N GLU A 73 2.34 -16.95 3.85
CA GLU A 73 1.44 -16.17 4.72
C GLU A 73 1.01 -14.84 4.07
N ALA A 74 1.93 -14.12 3.44
CA ALA A 74 1.61 -12.88 2.72
C ALA A 74 0.70 -13.14 1.50
N LEU A 75 0.95 -14.20 0.73
CA LEU A 75 0.16 -14.58 -0.46
C LEU A 75 -1.27 -15.03 -0.14
N LYS A 76 -1.64 -15.23 1.13
CA LYS A 76 -3.05 -15.43 1.50
C LYS A 76 -3.93 -14.22 1.14
N LYS A 77 -3.33 -13.04 1.00
CA LYS A 77 -4.02 -11.79 0.65
C LYS A 77 -3.31 -10.93 -0.40
N ALA A 78 -1.99 -11.02 -0.52
CA ALA A 78 -1.23 -10.33 -1.56
C ALA A 78 -1.42 -10.98 -2.94
N LYS A 79 -1.24 -10.18 -4.00
CA LYS A 79 -1.15 -10.69 -5.38
C LYS A 79 0.29 -11.15 -5.70
N THR A 80 1.27 -10.36 -5.25
CA THR A 80 2.69 -10.55 -5.53
C THR A 80 3.51 -10.32 -4.27
N VAL A 81 4.50 -11.18 -4.03
CA VAL A 81 5.48 -11.05 -2.95
C VAL A 81 6.88 -11.01 -3.56
N LEU A 82 7.60 -9.94 -3.27
CA LEU A 82 9.01 -9.77 -3.61
C LEU A 82 9.83 -10.11 -2.37
N VAL A 83 10.56 -11.21 -2.42
CA VAL A 83 11.43 -11.64 -1.33
C VAL A 83 12.83 -11.10 -1.58
N TYR A 84 13.27 -10.14 -0.77
CA TYR A 84 14.64 -9.66 -0.78
C TYR A 84 15.47 -10.52 0.18
N LYS A 85 16.46 -11.24 -0.33
CA LYS A 85 17.32 -12.10 0.48
C LYS A 85 18.33 -11.27 1.25
N LEU A 86 18.11 -11.14 2.56
CA LEU A 86 19.10 -10.64 3.50
C LEU A 86 20.20 -11.69 3.72
N LYS A 87 21.39 -11.21 4.04
CA LYS A 87 22.51 -12.04 4.48
C LYS A 87 22.17 -12.74 5.79
N ALA A 88 22.62 -13.97 6.00
CA ALA A 88 22.44 -14.68 7.26
C ALA A 88 23.03 -13.89 8.45
N SER A 89 22.29 -13.79 9.55
CA SER A 89 22.61 -12.91 10.69
C SER A 89 22.86 -11.47 10.26
N HIS A 90 21.93 -10.92 9.48
CA HIS A 90 22.04 -9.59 8.89
C HIS A 90 22.31 -8.50 9.94
N LYS A 91 23.02 -7.46 9.52
CA LYS A 91 23.30 -6.26 10.34
C LYS A 91 22.60 -5.05 9.74
N ALA A 92 22.64 -3.93 10.45
CA ALA A 92 22.06 -2.66 10.00
C ALA A 92 22.56 -2.22 8.60
N ALA A 93 23.81 -2.52 8.25
CA ALA A 93 24.35 -2.23 6.92
C ALA A 93 23.64 -3.03 5.81
N ASP A 94 23.27 -4.28 6.08
CA ASP A 94 22.57 -5.14 5.13
C ASP A 94 21.13 -4.66 4.92
N VAL A 95 20.45 -4.22 6.00
CA VAL A 95 19.12 -3.59 5.90
C VAL A 95 19.20 -2.29 5.11
N THR A 96 20.20 -1.45 5.37
CA THR A 96 20.40 -0.20 4.63
C THR A 96 20.62 -0.45 3.14
N ALA A 97 21.41 -1.48 2.79
CA ALA A 97 21.62 -1.89 1.40
C ALA A 97 20.32 -2.38 0.74
N ALA A 98 19.51 -3.15 1.47
CA ALA A 98 18.19 -3.57 1.01
C ALA A 98 17.28 -2.36 0.72
N LEU A 99 17.19 -1.41 1.67
CA LEU A 99 16.39 -0.19 1.52
C LEU A 99 16.86 0.67 0.34
N ALA A 100 18.17 0.73 0.08
CA ALA A 100 18.71 1.41 -1.09
C ALA A 100 18.27 0.75 -2.40
N ALA A 101 18.30 -0.58 -2.47
CA ALA A 101 17.83 -1.32 -3.64
C ALA A 101 16.31 -1.16 -3.86
N LEU A 102 15.54 -1.05 -2.78
CA LEU A 102 14.08 -0.90 -2.86
C LEU A 102 13.60 0.48 -3.28
N LYS A 103 14.47 1.51 -3.31
CA LYS A 103 14.09 2.86 -3.76
C LYS A 103 13.51 2.89 -5.17
N THR A 104 13.95 1.98 -6.04
CA THR A 104 13.51 1.92 -7.45
C THR A 104 12.48 0.82 -7.71
N VAL A 105 12.02 0.14 -6.65
CA VAL A 105 11.08 -0.97 -6.75
C VAL A 105 9.69 -0.49 -6.40
N GLN A 106 8.70 -0.84 -7.22
CA GLN A 106 7.31 -0.52 -6.94
C GLN A 106 6.66 -1.59 -6.06
N PHE A 107 6.22 -1.18 -4.87
CA PHE A 107 5.50 -2.04 -3.93
C PHE A 107 4.53 -1.22 -3.08
N ASN A 108 3.58 -1.88 -2.42
CA ASN A 108 2.62 -1.23 -1.52
C ASN A 108 3.07 -1.29 -0.06
N THR A 109 3.56 -2.46 0.37
CA THR A 109 3.96 -2.67 1.77
C THR A 109 5.29 -3.40 1.89
N LEU A 110 6.14 -2.94 2.81
CA LEU A 110 7.35 -3.63 3.25
C LEU A 110 7.08 -4.42 4.53
N CYS A 111 7.57 -5.64 4.62
CA CYS A 111 7.53 -6.49 5.80
C CYS A 111 8.96 -6.74 6.29
N TYR A 112 9.18 -6.51 7.59
CA TYR A 112 10.41 -6.87 8.27
C TYR A 112 10.08 -7.82 9.44
N PRO A 113 10.26 -9.14 9.24
CA PRO A 113 9.76 -10.19 10.12
C PRO A 113 10.73 -10.52 11.26
N TYR A 114 11.42 -9.52 11.81
CA TYR A 114 12.37 -9.68 12.90
C TYR A 114 12.02 -8.78 14.08
N ASP A 115 12.33 -9.27 15.29
CA ASP A 115 12.03 -8.59 16.55
C ASP A 115 13.09 -8.91 17.61
N GLY A 116 13.11 -8.12 18.68
CA GLY A 116 14.10 -8.20 19.76
C GLY A 116 15.06 -7.02 19.78
N GLU A 117 15.84 -6.90 20.87
CA GLU A 117 16.69 -5.74 21.13
C GLU A 117 17.71 -5.46 20.02
N GLY A 118 18.23 -6.51 19.37
CA GLY A 118 19.17 -6.40 18.26
C GLY A 118 18.59 -5.76 17.00
N GLU A 119 17.26 -5.73 16.88
CA GLU A 119 16.55 -5.33 15.66
C GLU A 119 15.90 -3.95 15.76
N GLU A 120 15.86 -3.33 16.94
CA GLU A 120 15.26 -2.00 17.12
C GLU A 120 15.91 -0.92 16.23
N ALA A 121 17.23 -0.98 16.06
CA ALA A 121 17.94 -0.09 15.15
C ALA A 121 17.49 -0.27 13.69
N ASN A 122 17.28 -1.52 13.27
CA ASN A 122 16.81 -1.86 11.92
C ASN A 122 15.36 -1.39 11.72
N LYS A 123 14.48 -1.64 12.69
CA LYS A 123 13.08 -1.17 12.68
C LYS A 123 13.00 0.36 12.60
N THR A 124 13.84 1.07 13.36
CA THR A 124 13.93 2.53 13.33
C THR A 124 14.44 3.06 11.98
N ALA A 125 15.45 2.39 11.40
CA ALA A 125 15.98 2.76 10.07
C ALA A 125 14.93 2.57 8.97
N ILE A 126 14.16 1.48 9.03
CA ILE A 126 13.05 1.22 8.11
C ILE A 126 11.96 2.29 8.28
N ALA A 127 11.56 2.62 9.51
CA ALA A 127 10.55 3.64 9.77
C ALA A 127 10.96 5.01 9.22
N THR A 128 12.22 5.39 9.44
CA THR A 128 12.80 6.63 8.90
C THR A 128 12.82 6.62 7.38
N TRP A 129 13.22 5.50 6.76
CA TRP A 129 13.26 5.36 5.31
C TRP A 129 11.86 5.41 4.68
N ILE A 130 10.85 4.77 5.29
CA ILE A 130 9.46 4.84 4.85
C ILE A 130 8.96 6.28 4.88
N LYS A 131 9.28 7.02 5.95
CA LYS A 131 8.93 8.44 6.04
C LYS A 131 9.55 9.24 4.89
N ALA A 132 10.84 9.05 4.62
CA ALA A 132 11.53 9.73 3.52
C ALA A 132 10.95 9.34 2.14
N MET A 133 10.64 8.06 1.91
CA MET A 133 9.99 7.63 0.67
C MET A 133 8.64 8.32 0.46
N ARG A 134 7.85 8.46 1.53
CA ARG A 134 6.53 9.09 1.46
C ARG A 134 6.62 10.60 1.31
N ASP A 135 7.43 11.28 2.13
CA ASP A 135 7.42 12.73 2.27
C ASP A 135 8.35 13.42 1.24
N ASP A 136 9.50 12.82 0.94
CA ASP A 136 10.54 13.43 0.10
C ASP A 136 10.54 12.88 -1.33
N GLU A 137 10.46 11.55 -1.49
CA GLU A 137 10.50 10.89 -2.82
C GLU A 137 9.11 10.81 -3.47
N GLY A 138 8.04 11.14 -2.73
CA GLY A 138 6.65 11.11 -3.20
C GLY A 138 6.08 9.71 -3.44
N VAL A 139 6.82 8.65 -3.09
CA VAL A 139 6.40 7.25 -3.25
C VAL A 139 5.65 6.82 -1.99
N LYS A 140 4.33 6.70 -2.10
CA LYS A 140 3.49 6.34 -0.96
C LYS A 140 3.48 4.82 -0.75
N CYS A 141 4.23 4.36 0.26
CA CYS A 141 4.26 2.98 0.73
C CYS A 141 4.11 2.92 2.26
N GLN A 142 3.86 1.71 2.79
CA GLN A 142 3.80 1.46 4.24
C GLN A 142 4.79 0.34 4.63
N ALA A 143 5.18 0.27 5.90
CA ALA A 143 5.87 -0.90 6.45
C ALA A 143 5.10 -1.52 7.60
N VAL A 144 5.21 -2.85 7.72
CA VAL A 144 4.66 -3.62 8.83
C VAL A 144 5.81 -4.13 9.67
N LEU A 145 5.85 -3.66 10.92
CA LEU A 145 6.89 -3.96 11.90
C LEU A 145 6.23 -4.58 13.13
N SER A 146 6.98 -5.42 13.83
CA SER A 146 6.52 -5.98 15.10
C SER A 146 7.04 -5.16 16.28
N ASN A 147 6.18 -4.96 17.28
CA ASN A 147 6.49 -4.32 18.56
C ASN A 147 7.28 -2.99 18.44
N HIS A 148 6.97 -2.16 17.43
CA HIS A 148 7.70 -0.93 17.16
C HIS A 148 6.76 0.28 17.12
N THR A 149 6.96 1.21 18.06
CA THR A 149 6.13 2.42 18.20
C THR A 149 6.75 3.56 17.42
N ALA A 150 6.28 3.78 16.19
CA ALA A 150 6.84 4.79 15.28
C ALA A 150 6.08 6.12 15.26
N ASP A 151 4.84 6.17 15.77
CA ASP A 151 3.94 7.33 15.69
C ASP A 151 3.80 7.89 14.25
N SER A 152 3.56 6.99 13.29
CA SER A 152 3.47 7.34 11.87
C SER A 152 2.38 6.55 11.14
N GLU A 153 1.73 7.21 10.18
CA GLU A 153 0.75 6.63 9.27
C GLU A 153 1.37 5.61 8.29
N GLY A 154 2.69 5.73 8.07
CA GLY A 154 3.45 4.83 7.22
C GLY A 154 3.78 3.49 7.87
N ILE A 155 3.58 3.33 9.17
CA ILE A 155 4.03 2.15 9.93
C ILE A 155 2.85 1.45 10.61
N ILE A 156 2.71 0.15 10.40
CA ILE A 156 1.74 -0.71 11.09
C ILE A 156 2.49 -1.52 12.14
N ASN A 157 2.08 -1.38 13.41
CA ASN A 157 2.74 -2.01 14.56
C ASN A 157 1.98 -3.25 15.03
N VAL A 158 2.47 -4.44 14.69
CA VAL A 158 1.88 -5.73 15.08
C VAL A 158 2.47 -6.19 16.41
N ILE A 159 1.63 -6.56 17.38
CA ILE A 159 2.11 -6.94 18.72
C ILE A 159 1.68 -8.33 19.21
N GLN A 160 0.92 -9.06 18.41
CA GLN A 160 0.41 -10.38 18.77
C GLN A 160 0.82 -11.44 17.75
N GLY A 161 1.17 -12.61 18.26
CA GLY A 161 1.31 -13.84 17.49
C GLY A 161 -0.04 -14.53 17.26
N ILE A 162 -0.02 -15.57 16.44
CA ILE A 162 -1.20 -16.31 16.00
C ILE A 162 -0.94 -17.81 16.15
N VAL A 163 -1.94 -18.56 16.60
CA VAL A 163 -1.91 -20.03 16.59
C VAL A 163 -2.70 -20.51 15.38
N MET A 164 -2.06 -21.29 14.52
CA MET A 164 -2.65 -21.88 13.32
C MET A 164 -3.25 -23.25 13.62
N THR A 165 -4.12 -23.72 12.72
CA THR A 165 -4.58 -25.11 12.68
C THR A 165 -3.37 -26.06 12.73
N GLY A 166 -3.44 -27.09 13.58
CA GLY A 166 -2.30 -27.97 13.84
C GLY A 166 -1.35 -27.47 14.94
N ASN A 167 -1.76 -26.46 15.72
CA ASN A 167 -1.03 -25.88 16.86
C ASN A 167 0.33 -25.26 16.50
N GLN A 168 0.53 -24.87 15.25
CA GLN A 168 1.71 -24.11 14.86
C GLN A 168 1.56 -22.66 15.37
N GLU A 169 2.48 -22.20 16.20
CA GLU A 169 2.53 -20.81 16.64
C GLU A 169 3.34 -19.96 15.66
N LEU A 170 2.81 -18.79 15.32
CA LEU A 170 3.51 -17.70 14.66
C LEU A 170 3.80 -16.59 15.65
N THR A 171 5.02 -16.08 15.66
CA THR A 171 5.38 -14.91 16.47
C THR A 171 4.74 -13.64 15.90
N ALA A 172 4.71 -12.55 16.68
CA ALA A 172 4.25 -11.24 16.17
C ALA A 172 5.06 -10.78 14.94
N ALA A 173 6.36 -11.09 14.93
CA ALA A 173 7.26 -10.82 13.81
C ALA A 173 6.90 -11.64 12.56
N GLU A 174 6.56 -12.92 12.70
CA GLU A 174 6.13 -13.73 11.55
C GLU A 174 4.74 -13.29 11.03
N VAL A 175 3.86 -12.84 11.93
CA VAL A 175 2.52 -12.35 11.59
C VAL A 175 2.57 -11.05 10.77
N THR A 176 3.65 -10.27 10.83
CA THR A 176 3.80 -9.07 9.97
C THR A 176 3.71 -9.41 8.49
N ALA A 177 4.12 -10.62 8.07
CA ALA A 177 4.03 -11.06 6.68
C ALA A 177 2.57 -11.15 6.20
N TRP A 178 1.69 -11.74 7.01
CA TRP A 178 0.26 -11.78 6.69
C TRP A 178 -0.37 -10.39 6.72
N VAL A 179 -0.05 -9.56 7.72
CA VAL A 179 -0.58 -8.19 7.82
C VAL A 179 -0.13 -7.32 6.65
N ALA A 180 1.12 -7.47 6.19
CA ALA A 180 1.62 -6.81 4.99
C ALA A 180 0.84 -7.28 3.76
N GLY A 181 0.62 -8.59 3.61
CA GLY A 181 -0.21 -9.16 2.55
C GLY A 181 -1.65 -8.63 2.56
N ALA A 182 -2.28 -8.60 3.73
CA ALA A 182 -3.63 -8.08 3.91
C ALA A 182 -3.72 -6.59 3.57
N THR A 183 -2.71 -5.81 3.94
CA THR A 183 -2.67 -4.36 3.67
C THR A 183 -2.39 -4.06 2.20
N ALA A 184 -1.46 -4.79 1.57
CA ALA A 184 -1.18 -4.64 0.14
C ALA A 184 -2.35 -5.10 -0.73
N GLY A 185 -2.97 -6.23 -0.39
CA GLY A 185 -4.06 -6.84 -1.14
C GLY A 185 -5.43 -6.17 -0.96
N ALA A 186 -5.60 -5.35 0.07
CA ALA A 186 -6.85 -4.63 0.30
C ALA A 186 -7.11 -3.58 -0.79
N SER A 187 -8.32 -3.61 -1.35
CA SER A 187 -8.85 -2.54 -2.20
C SER A 187 -8.88 -1.21 -1.45
N ILE A 188 -8.74 -0.08 -2.16
CA ILE A 188 -8.90 1.27 -1.60
C ILE A 188 -10.27 1.48 -0.92
N THR A 189 -11.28 0.68 -1.28
CA THR A 189 -12.65 0.76 -0.75
C THR A 189 -12.91 -0.15 0.46
N THR A 190 -11.98 -1.02 0.83
CA THR A 190 -12.20 -2.07 1.84
C THR A 190 -11.36 -1.82 3.08
N SER A 191 -11.91 -1.90 4.29
CA SER A 191 -11.12 -1.94 5.54
C SER A 191 -10.76 -3.38 5.90
N ASN A 192 -9.58 -3.60 6.49
CA ASN A 192 -9.23 -4.91 7.06
C ASN A 192 -9.84 -5.14 8.46
N THR A 193 -10.56 -4.16 9.02
CA THR A 193 -11.26 -4.31 10.31
C THR A 193 -12.25 -5.47 10.23
N GLY A 194 -12.12 -6.43 11.16
CA GLY A 194 -12.92 -7.66 11.17
C GLY A 194 -12.47 -8.72 10.16
N MET A 195 -11.39 -8.51 9.40
CA MET A 195 -10.89 -9.51 8.46
C MET A 195 -10.43 -10.76 9.20
N VAL A 196 -10.97 -11.91 8.79
CA VAL A 196 -10.60 -13.22 9.33
C VAL A 196 -9.24 -13.65 8.80
N TYR A 197 -8.36 -14.06 9.70
CA TYR A 197 -7.12 -14.73 9.38
C TYR A 197 -7.40 -16.21 9.09
N ALA A 198 -7.51 -16.55 7.81
CA ALA A 198 -7.77 -17.92 7.38
C ALA A 198 -6.68 -18.91 7.87
N GLY A 199 -7.12 -19.95 8.56
CA GLY A 199 -6.27 -20.99 9.16
C GLY A 199 -5.79 -20.68 10.58
N ALA A 200 -6.09 -19.49 11.11
CA ALA A 200 -5.82 -19.15 12.50
C ALA A 200 -6.96 -19.64 13.41
N ILE A 201 -6.60 -20.24 14.55
CA ILE A 201 -7.52 -20.78 15.54
C ILE A 201 -7.43 -20.03 16.88
N ASP A 202 -6.31 -19.36 17.15
CA ASP A 202 -6.14 -18.55 18.36
C ASP A 202 -5.15 -17.39 18.19
N VAL A 203 -5.12 -16.48 19.16
CA VAL A 203 -4.21 -15.32 19.26
C VAL A 203 -3.37 -15.45 20.52
N LYS A 204 -2.07 -15.13 20.43
CA LYS A 204 -1.14 -15.22 21.57
C LYS A 204 -0.27 -13.96 21.69
N PRO A 205 -0.31 -13.23 22.83
CA PRO A 205 -1.23 -13.42 23.96
C PRO A 205 -2.66 -12.98 23.61
N ARG A 206 -3.67 -13.61 24.22
CA ARG A 206 -5.04 -13.07 24.24
C ARG A 206 -5.07 -11.82 25.10
N MET A 207 -6.00 -10.91 24.79
CA MET A 207 -6.23 -9.68 25.53
C MET A 207 -7.69 -9.59 25.98
N THR A 208 -7.89 -9.03 27.16
CA THR A 208 -9.19 -8.56 27.64
C THR A 208 -9.68 -7.37 26.80
N LYS A 209 -10.96 -7.01 26.94
CA LYS A 209 -11.50 -5.84 26.22
C LYS A 209 -10.77 -4.54 26.55
N SER A 210 -10.47 -4.31 27.83
CA SER A 210 -9.76 -3.11 28.28
C SER A 210 -8.31 -3.08 27.76
N GLU A 211 -7.62 -4.21 27.71
CA GLU A 211 -6.28 -4.30 27.10
C GLU A 211 -6.33 -4.04 25.59
N MET A 212 -7.33 -4.58 24.88
CA MET A 212 -7.53 -4.30 23.45
C MET A 212 -7.80 -2.81 23.20
N GLU A 213 -8.64 -2.16 24.00
CA GLU A 213 -8.92 -0.72 23.89
C GLU A 213 -7.65 0.12 24.11
N ALA A 214 -6.85 -0.23 25.11
CA ALA A 214 -5.57 0.43 25.37
C ALA A 214 -4.58 0.21 24.22
N ALA A 215 -4.48 -1.01 23.68
CA ALA A 215 -3.59 -1.32 22.57
C ALA A 215 -3.98 -0.58 21.29
N VAL A 216 -5.27 -0.57 20.93
CA VAL A 216 -5.78 0.16 19.76
C VAL A 216 -5.57 1.67 19.91
N THR A 217 -5.77 2.22 21.11
CA THR A 217 -5.51 3.64 21.39
C THR A 217 -4.02 3.99 21.26
N ALA A 218 -3.13 3.03 21.57
CA ALA A 218 -1.70 3.16 21.41
C ALA A 218 -1.19 2.85 19.99
N GLY A 219 -2.07 2.82 18.97
CA GLY A 219 -1.67 2.61 17.57
C GLY A 219 -1.21 1.17 17.26
N LYS A 220 -1.68 0.18 18.03
CA LYS A 220 -1.25 -1.22 17.86
C LYS A 220 -2.26 -2.01 17.04
N PHE A 221 -1.78 -2.67 16.00
CA PHE A 221 -2.53 -3.62 15.19
C PHE A 221 -2.64 -4.95 15.94
N ILE A 222 -3.87 -5.35 16.25
CA ILE A 222 -4.17 -6.50 17.10
C ILE A 222 -5.27 -7.38 16.50
N PHE A 223 -5.32 -8.62 16.98
CA PHE A 223 -6.31 -9.63 16.64
C PHE A 223 -7.15 -10.00 17.86
N LYS A 224 -8.37 -10.50 17.60
CA LYS A 224 -9.25 -11.09 18.61
C LYS A 224 -9.83 -12.40 18.11
N VAL A 225 -10.24 -13.24 19.05
CA VAL A 225 -11.10 -14.39 18.76
C VAL A 225 -12.55 -13.93 18.92
N ASP A 226 -13.35 -14.04 17.87
CA ASP A 226 -14.78 -13.69 17.93
C ASP A 226 -15.63 -14.80 18.59
N THR A 227 -16.92 -14.55 18.77
CA THR A 227 -17.85 -15.53 19.38
C THR A 227 -18.04 -16.77 18.52
N ALA A 228 -17.74 -16.72 17.23
CA ALA A 228 -17.79 -17.83 16.29
C ALA A 228 -16.43 -18.57 16.18
N GLN A 229 -15.47 -18.27 17.08
CA GLN A 229 -14.12 -18.84 17.12
C GLN A 229 -13.25 -18.48 15.90
N ASN A 230 -13.56 -17.40 15.18
CA ASN A 230 -12.66 -16.89 14.14
C ASN A 230 -11.66 -15.91 14.75
N VAL A 231 -10.41 -16.02 14.33
CA VAL A 231 -9.40 -15.01 14.60
C VAL A 231 -9.54 -13.88 13.58
N SER A 232 -9.83 -12.66 14.04
CA SER A 232 -10.08 -11.50 13.20
C SER A 232 -9.32 -10.26 13.66
N VAL A 233 -9.00 -9.38 12.72
CA VAL A 233 -8.40 -8.07 12.99
C VAL A 233 -9.37 -7.21 13.80
N VAL A 234 -8.91 -6.57 14.88
CA VAL A 234 -9.78 -5.71 15.71
C VAL A 234 -10.06 -4.38 15.02
N TYR A 235 -9.02 -3.71 14.55
CA TYR A 235 -9.08 -2.45 13.81
C TYR A 235 -7.93 -2.38 12.78
N ASP A 236 -8.22 -1.89 11.59
CA ASP A 236 -7.25 -1.64 10.53
C ASP A 236 -6.60 -0.26 10.69
N ILE A 237 -5.68 -0.18 11.65
CA ILE A 237 -4.99 1.05 12.05
C ILE A 237 -3.47 0.96 11.87
N ASN A 238 -2.83 2.11 11.81
CA ASN A 238 -1.38 2.27 11.83
C ASN A 238 -0.90 2.79 13.21
N SER A 239 0.39 3.04 13.31
CA SER A 239 1.06 3.45 14.55
C SER A 239 0.86 4.92 14.92
N LEU A 240 0.21 5.72 14.08
CA LEU A 240 -0.03 7.14 14.36
C LEU A 240 -0.98 7.30 15.55
N THR A 241 -0.53 8.07 16.53
CA THR A 241 -1.26 8.43 17.74
C THR A 241 -1.33 9.94 17.95
N THR A 242 -0.28 10.66 17.55
CA THR A 242 -0.25 12.12 17.59
C THR A 242 -1.04 12.71 16.43
N VAL A 243 -2.16 13.37 16.75
CA VAL A 243 -3.01 14.04 15.75
C VAL A 243 -2.81 15.56 15.80
N THR A 244 -2.80 16.18 14.62
CA THR A 244 -2.72 17.64 14.45
C THR A 244 -3.93 18.14 13.66
N VAL A 245 -4.02 19.46 13.46
CA VAL A 245 -5.06 20.05 12.60
C VAL A 245 -4.93 19.54 11.17
N ASP A 246 -3.69 19.42 10.66
CA ASP A 246 -3.42 18.97 9.29
C ASP A 246 -3.48 17.44 9.16
N LYS A 247 -3.07 16.71 10.20
CA LYS A 247 -3.13 15.24 10.27
C LYS A 247 -4.09 14.80 11.38
N GLY A 248 -5.38 14.90 11.08
CA GLY A 248 -6.44 14.49 11.99
C GLY A 248 -6.54 12.97 12.18
N LYS A 249 -7.46 12.53 13.04
CA LYS A 249 -7.66 11.12 13.40
C LYS A 249 -7.90 10.18 12.21
N MET A 250 -8.40 10.68 11.08
CA MET A 250 -8.61 9.88 9.87
C MET A 250 -7.31 9.25 9.34
N PHE A 251 -6.16 9.88 9.58
CA PHE A 251 -4.84 9.36 9.18
C PHE A 251 -4.40 8.13 9.98
N THR A 252 -5.07 7.82 11.10
CA THR A 252 -4.80 6.59 11.88
C THR A 252 -5.37 5.34 11.21
N LYS A 253 -6.27 5.49 10.23
CA LYS A 253 -7.00 4.38 9.60
C LYS A 253 -6.38 4.00 8.26
N ASN A 254 -6.01 2.74 8.09
CA ASN A 254 -5.31 2.30 6.89
C ASN A 254 -6.19 2.34 5.64
N ARG A 255 -7.53 2.21 5.72
CA ARG A 255 -8.41 2.42 4.55
C ARG A 255 -8.26 3.82 3.96
N VAL A 256 -8.22 4.83 4.82
CA VAL A 256 -8.04 6.22 4.43
C VAL A 256 -6.64 6.40 3.82
N ILE A 257 -5.61 5.91 4.51
CA ILE A 257 -4.22 5.95 4.02
C ILE A 257 -4.10 5.27 2.66
N ARG A 258 -4.71 4.09 2.47
CA ARG A 258 -4.68 3.38 1.19
C ARG A 258 -5.32 4.17 0.05
N THR A 259 -6.39 4.91 0.32
CA THR A 259 -7.05 5.77 -0.67
C THR A 259 -6.17 6.96 -1.02
N VAL A 260 -5.68 7.71 -0.02
CA VAL A 260 -4.84 8.90 -0.22
C VAL A 260 -3.50 8.53 -0.88
N ASP A 261 -2.88 7.44 -0.44
CA ASP A 261 -1.62 6.94 -1.01
C ASP A 261 -1.78 6.50 -2.47
N ASN A 262 -2.92 5.89 -2.80
CA ASN A 262 -3.21 5.48 -4.17
C ASN A 262 -3.46 6.68 -5.07
N ILE A 263 -4.22 7.69 -4.61
CA ILE A 263 -4.40 8.96 -5.30
C ILE A 263 -3.05 9.60 -5.63
N ALA A 264 -2.17 9.73 -4.64
CA ALA A 264 -0.85 10.32 -4.84
C ALA A 264 0.00 9.54 -5.85
N ASN A 265 0.09 8.21 -5.70
CA ASN A 265 0.88 7.38 -6.61
C ASN A 265 0.33 7.37 -8.05
N ASP A 266 -1.00 7.34 -8.21
CA ASP A 266 -1.65 7.30 -9.53
C ASP A 266 -1.53 8.66 -10.23
N ILE A 267 -1.72 9.77 -9.53
CA ILE A 267 -1.55 11.12 -10.11
C ILE A 267 -0.12 11.32 -10.60
N THR A 268 0.90 10.90 -9.83
CA THR A 268 2.30 10.94 -10.26
C THR A 268 2.50 10.16 -11.56
N LYS A 269 2.01 8.92 -11.62
CA LYS A 269 2.09 8.09 -12.83
C LYS A 269 1.40 8.72 -14.03
N ILE A 270 0.18 9.25 -13.85
CA ILE A 270 -0.59 9.92 -14.90
C ILE A 270 0.18 11.13 -15.41
N PHE A 271 0.74 11.93 -14.52
CA PHE A 271 1.50 13.12 -14.85
C PHE A 271 2.77 12.79 -15.65
N GLU A 272 3.59 11.87 -15.16
CA GLU A 272 4.82 11.42 -15.83
C GLU A 272 4.54 10.78 -17.19
N ALA A 273 3.52 9.94 -17.28
CA ALA A 273 3.21 9.22 -18.51
C ALA A 273 2.62 10.13 -19.58
N ASN A 274 1.79 11.10 -19.22
CA ASN A 274 0.92 11.78 -20.18
C ASN A 274 1.17 13.28 -20.34
N TYR A 275 1.78 13.94 -19.35
CA TYR A 275 1.85 15.42 -19.31
C TYR A 275 3.28 15.95 -19.35
N VAL A 276 4.22 15.33 -18.63
CA VAL A 276 5.62 15.78 -18.57
C VAL A 276 6.24 15.83 -19.97
N GLY A 277 6.59 17.04 -20.41
CA GLY A 277 7.21 17.31 -21.72
C GLY A 277 6.33 17.05 -22.94
N LYS A 278 5.05 16.69 -22.74
CA LYS A 278 4.11 16.31 -23.82
C LYS A 278 2.98 17.31 -24.01
N VAL A 279 2.59 18.01 -22.95
CA VAL A 279 1.48 18.98 -22.97
C VAL A 279 2.00 20.37 -22.66
N ASN A 280 1.57 21.36 -23.45
CA ASN A 280 1.94 22.76 -23.23
C ASN A 280 1.31 23.29 -21.94
N ASN A 281 2.05 24.07 -21.15
CA ASN A 281 1.50 24.80 -20.01
C ASN A 281 0.76 26.09 -20.45
N ASN A 282 -0.29 25.91 -21.24
CA ASN A 282 -1.24 26.96 -21.62
C ASN A 282 -2.64 26.63 -21.08
N ASP A 283 -3.61 27.50 -21.33
CA ASP A 283 -4.97 27.36 -20.80
C ASP A 283 -5.63 26.04 -21.24
N GLU A 284 -5.39 25.63 -22.49
CA GLU A 284 -5.89 24.37 -23.06
C GLU A 284 -5.27 23.15 -22.37
N GLY A 285 -3.94 23.12 -22.22
CA GLY A 285 -3.22 22.02 -21.58
C GLY A 285 -3.59 21.85 -20.11
N ARG A 286 -3.75 22.96 -19.37
CA ARG A 286 -4.24 22.92 -17.99
C ARG A 286 -5.69 22.46 -17.90
N SER A 287 -6.55 22.85 -18.85
CA SER A 287 -7.93 22.38 -18.92
C SER A 287 -8.03 20.89 -19.20
N LEU A 288 -7.16 20.35 -20.07
CA LEU A 288 -7.07 18.90 -20.33
C LEU A 288 -6.64 18.11 -19.09
N LEU A 289 -5.65 18.63 -18.35
CA LEU A 289 -5.20 18.04 -17.09
C LEU A 289 -6.32 18.07 -16.05
N LYS A 290 -7.03 19.20 -15.89
CA LYS A 290 -8.19 19.29 -15.01
C LYS A 290 -9.26 18.26 -15.37
N ALA A 291 -9.64 18.14 -16.64
CA ALA A 291 -10.63 17.17 -17.09
C ALA A 291 -10.23 15.73 -16.73
N SER A 292 -8.97 15.36 -16.99
CA SER A 292 -8.46 14.02 -16.66
C SER A 292 -8.49 13.73 -15.15
N LEU A 293 -8.15 14.72 -14.30
CA LEU A 293 -8.21 14.55 -12.86
C LEU A 293 -9.66 14.46 -12.35
N VAL A 294 -10.57 15.26 -12.92
CA VAL A 294 -12.00 15.20 -12.59
C VAL A 294 -12.57 13.82 -12.91
N ASP A 295 -12.23 13.26 -14.08
CA ASP A 295 -12.66 11.90 -14.44
C ASP A 295 -12.08 10.83 -13.50
N TYR A 296 -10.83 11.02 -13.02
CA TYR A 296 -10.18 10.12 -12.07
C TYR A 296 -10.93 10.11 -10.72
N PHE A 297 -11.16 11.30 -10.15
CA PHE A 297 -11.87 11.43 -8.87
C PHE A 297 -13.34 11.03 -8.97
N ALA A 298 -14.00 11.27 -10.10
CA ALA A 298 -15.36 10.78 -10.36
C ALA A 298 -15.40 9.24 -10.40
N THR A 299 -14.37 8.60 -10.95
CA THR A 299 -14.21 7.13 -10.93
C THR A 299 -14.03 6.63 -9.49
N LEU A 300 -13.16 7.26 -8.70
CA LEU A 300 -12.99 6.94 -7.28
C LEU A 300 -14.29 7.09 -6.47
N GLN A 301 -15.07 8.13 -6.76
CA GLN A 301 -16.37 8.34 -6.13
C GLN A 301 -17.37 7.24 -6.50
N THR A 302 -17.40 6.85 -7.78
CA THR A 302 -18.26 5.76 -8.27
C THR A 302 -17.90 4.42 -7.62
N MET A 303 -16.61 4.19 -7.34
CA MET A 303 -16.15 3.02 -6.59
C MET A 303 -16.48 3.08 -5.09
N GLY A 304 -16.87 4.24 -4.56
CA GLY A 304 -17.09 4.44 -3.12
C GLY A 304 -15.80 4.61 -2.31
N ALA A 305 -14.70 5.00 -2.95
CA ALA A 305 -13.44 5.33 -2.27
C ALA A 305 -13.48 6.75 -1.68
N VAL A 306 -14.13 7.68 -2.38
CA VAL A 306 -14.37 9.08 -1.95
C VAL A 306 -15.86 9.42 -2.07
N GLN A 307 -16.28 10.51 -1.44
CA GLN A 307 -17.66 11.01 -1.44
C GLN A 307 -17.70 12.53 -1.55
N ASN A 308 -18.87 13.07 -1.94
CA ASN A 308 -19.15 14.50 -2.08
C ASN A 308 -18.20 15.25 -3.03
N PHE A 309 -17.56 14.54 -3.96
CA PHE A 309 -16.67 15.12 -4.96
C PHE A 309 -17.49 15.83 -6.05
N VAL A 310 -17.11 17.06 -6.34
CA VAL A 310 -17.62 17.88 -7.46
C VAL A 310 -16.46 18.45 -8.27
N THR A 311 -16.73 18.85 -9.52
CA THR A 311 -15.70 19.35 -10.46
C THR A 311 -14.92 20.56 -9.94
N ASP A 312 -15.54 21.39 -9.10
CA ASP A 312 -14.92 22.60 -8.52
C ASP A 312 -13.91 22.28 -7.41
N ASP A 313 -13.92 21.05 -6.88
CA ASP A 313 -12.93 20.59 -5.91
C ASP A 313 -11.53 20.43 -6.52
N ILE A 314 -11.41 20.47 -7.84
CA ILE A 314 -10.14 20.46 -8.57
C ILE A 314 -9.88 21.82 -9.20
N THR A 315 -8.76 22.44 -8.83
CA THR A 315 -8.23 23.63 -9.50
C THR A 315 -6.88 23.30 -10.14
N VAL A 316 -6.63 23.83 -11.33
CA VAL A 316 -5.36 23.68 -12.04
C VAL A 316 -4.94 25.07 -12.52
N ALA A 317 -3.90 25.61 -11.90
CA ALA A 317 -3.39 26.95 -12.15
C ALA A 317 -1.96 26.91 -12.67
N LYS A 318 -1.53 27.99 -13.32
CA LYS A 318 -0.11 28.18 -13.65
C LYS A 318 0.67 28.37 -12.34
N GLY A 319 1.80 27.69 -12.21
CA GLY A 319 2.74 27.91 -11.11
C GLY A 319 3.56 29.19 -11.28
N ASN A 320 4.48 29.42 -10.34
CA ASN A 320 5.36 30.58 -10.37
C ASN A 320 6.28 30.57 -11.60
N ASP A 321 6.77 29.40 -11.98
CA ASP A 321 7.62 29.21 -13.16
C ASP A 321 6.78 28.89 -14.42
N SER A 322 7.31 29.19 -15.60
CA SER A 322 6.59 29.02 -16.87
C SER A 322 6.25 27.57 -17.21
N ASP A 323 7.02 26.64 -16.67
CA ASP A 323 6.87 25.19 -16.79
C ASP A 323 6.17 24.55 -15.58
N ALA A 324 5.81 25.34 -14.56
CA ALA A 324 5.13 24.84 -13.37
C ALA A 324 3.59 24.93 -13.49
N VAL A 325 2.91 23.91 -12.96
CA VAL A 325 1.45 23.85 -12.79
C VAL A 325 1.15 23.50 -11.34
N VAL A 326 0.21 24.20 -10.74
CA VAL A 326 -0.26 23.95 -9.36
C VAL A 326 -1.64 23.34 -9.43
N ILE A 327 -1.81 22.23 -8.70
CA ILE A 327 -3.08 21.52 -8.59
C ILE A 327 -3.51 21.56 -7.13
N GLU A 328 -4.74 21.99 -6.87
CA GLU A 328 -5.39 21.80 -5.58
C GLU A 328 -6.55 20.84 -5.76
N ALA A 329 -6.64 19.86 -4.85
CA ALA A 329 -7.69 18.86 -4.86
C ALA A 329 -8.28 18.72 -3.46
N ALA A 330 -9.57 19.06 -3.33
CA ALA A 330 -10.34 18.81 -2.11
C ALA A 330 -11.03 17.44 -2.23
N VAL A 331 -10.66 16.48 -1.38
CA VAL A 331 -11.19 15.11 -1.45
C VAL A 331 -11.61 14.61 -0.09
N GLN A 332 -12.75 13.93 -0.02
CA GLN A 332 -13.27 13.33 1.21
C GLN A 332 -13.30 11.80 1.07
N PRO A 333 -12.33 11.07 1.67
CA PRO A 333 -12.35 9.62 1.69
C PRO A 333 -13.58 9.06 2.42
N VAL A 334 -14.10 7.93 1.94
CA VAL A 334 -15.14 7.16 2.63
C VAL A 334 -14.50 6.27 3.69
N ASP A 335 -15.07 6.27 4.88
CA ASP A 335 -14.65 5.41 5.99
C ASP A 335 -15.62 4.22 6.19
N SER A 336 -15.20 3.22 6.95
CA SER A 336 -16.01 2.03 7.26
C SER A 336 -16.77 2.19 8.57
N VAL A 337 -17.97 1.63 8.65
CA VAL A 337 -18.70 1.51 9.92
C VAL A 337 -18.01 0.45 10.78
N GLU A 338 -17.40 0.87 11.89
CA GLU A 338 -16.66 -0.02 12.80
C GLU A 338 -17.23 -0.02 14.24
N LYS A 339 -18.17 0.89 14.54
CA LYS A 339 -18.85 1.00 15.83
C LYS A 339 -20.34 1.28 15.58
N ILE A 340 -21.21 0.60 16.30
CA ILE A 340 -22.65 0.84 16.29
C ILE A 340 -23.07 1.06 17.74
N TYR A 341 -23.66 2.23 18.03
CA TYR A 341 -24.22 2.56 19.34
C TYR A 341 -25.74 2.41 19.27
N ILE A 342 -26.31 1.57 20.14
CA ILE A 342 -27.76 1.32 20.21
C ILE A 342 -28.22 1.58 21.64
N THR A 343 -29.21 2.46 21.82
CA THR A 343 -29.91 2.66 23.10
C THR A 343 -31.27 1.99 23.02
N VAL A 344 -31.52 0.98 23.85
CA VAL A 344 -32.83 0.31 23.96
C VAL A 344 -33.55 0.88 25.17
N ASN A 345 -34.58 1.70 24.94
CA ASN A 345 -35.45 2.18 26.00
C ASN A 345 -36.57 1.17 26.21
N LEU A 346 -36.76 0.72 27.44
CA LEU A 346 -37.89 -0.13 27.82
C LEU A 346 -39.06 0.79 28.17
N SER A 347 -40.21 0.57 27.52
CA SER A 347 -41.49 1.17 27.90
C SER A 347 -42.17 0.38 28.99
#